data_AF-A0A0R2C877-F1
#
_entry.id   AF-A0A0R2C877-F1
#
_cell.length_a   1.000
_cell.length_b   1.000
_cell.length_c   1.000
_cell.angle_alpha   90.00
_cell.angle_beta   90.00
_cell.angle_gamma   90.00
#
_symmetry.space_group_name_H-M   'P 1'
#
loop_
_entity.id
_entity.type
_entity.pdbx_description
1 polymer ?
#
loop_
_entity_poly.entity_id
_entity_poly.type
_entity_poly.pdbx_seq_one_letter_code
_entity_poly.pdbx_strand_id
1 'polypeptide(L)'
;MGVDMMPKQMKQVLADGLEQMLTEMPLSKVRVVTLCQRCGVTPPTFYYYFHDKYEVVAWVFMGDFTQAFADKAPAYSVTRIKQVLTIMARHRDFYRAAYAENGQNDINSYIQAFNVDLAANACRAAGIPFDNQRQLAVTYHSYGMMGLFVEWLRGDGQFELNDLASFQFQHTPAFLSQALQQYAFSSQQLLQ
;
A
#
# COMPACT_ATOMS: atom_id res chain seq x y z
N MET A 1 -9.07 -32.27 -3.50
CA MET A 1 -10.14 -31.44 -2.92
C MET A 1 -9.61 -30.03 -2.85
N GLY A 2 -10.03 -29.16 -3.77
CA GLY A 2 -9.71 -27.74 -3.68
C GLY A 2 -10.53 -27.15 -2.56
N VAL A 3 -9.88 -26.70 -1.49
CA VAL A 3 -10.55 -25.89 -0.48
C VAL A 3 -10.97 -24.61 -1.20
N ASP A 4 -12.27 -24.40 -1.34
CA ASP A 4 -12.84 -23.15 -1.82
C ASP A 4 -12.63 -22.09 -0.72
N MET A 5 -11.39 -21.60 -0.62
CA MET A 5 -11.03 -20.53 0.30
C MET A 5 -11.61 -19.22 -0.22
N MET A 6 -12.18 -18.41 0.69
CA MET A 6 -12.66 -17.08 0.34
C MET A 6 -11.52 -16.26 -0.30
N PRO A 7 -11.78 -15.42 -1.32
CA PRO A 7 -10.73 -14.70 -2.05
C PRO A 7 -9.73 -13.96 -1.17
N LYS A 8 -10.21 -13.33 -0.09
CA LYS A 8 -9.37 -12.62 0.89
C LYS A 8 -8.45 -13.56 1.68
N GLN A 9 -8.92 -14.77 2.01
CA GLN A 9 -8.12 -15.76 2.75
C GLN A 9 -6.96 -16.25 1.88
N MET A 10 -7.19 -16.48 0.58
CA MET A 10 -6.12 -16.90 -0.32
C MET A 10 -5.09 -15.80 -0.57
N LYS A 11 -5.54 -14.54 -0.75
CA LYS A 11 -4.62 -13.40 -0.84
C LYS A 11 -3.70 -13.31 0.40
N GLN A 12 -4.25 -13.53 1.59
CA GLN A 12 -3.47 -13.57 2.84
C GLN A 12 -2.46 -14.73 2.85
N VAL A 13 -2.87 -15.95 2.49
CA VAL A 13 -1.96 -17.11 2.44
C VAL A 13 -0.75 -16.85 1.53
N LEU A 14 -1.00 -16.25 0.36
CA LEU A 14 0.07 -15.88 -0.58
C LEU A 14 0.97 -14.76 -0.04
N ALA A 15 0.41 -13.78 0.67
CA ALA A 15 1.17 -12.71 1.31
C ALA A 15 2.08 -13.24 2.43
N ASP A 16 1.55 -14.08 3.33
CA ASP A 16 2.31 -14.69 4.42
C ASP A 16 3.45 -15.58 3.86
N GLY A 17 3.16 -16.34 2.80
CA GLY A 17 4.17 -17.14 2.12
C GLY A 17 5.28 -16.31 1.47
N LEU A 18 4.94 -15.16 0.89
CA LEU A 18 5.90 -14.22 0.34
C LEU A 18 6.76 -13.61 1.45
N GLU A 19 6.14 -13.17 2.55
CA GLU A 19 6.85 -12.62 3.71
C GLU A 19 7.91 -13.59 4.24
N GLN A 20 7.56 -14.87 4.40
CA GLN A 20 8.52 -15.90 4.79
C GLN A 20 9.67 -16.03 3.80
N MET A 21 9.39 -16.03 2.49
CA MET A 21 10.45 -16.12 1.47
C MET A 21 11.39 -14.91 1.50
N LEU A 22 10.88 -13.72 1.83
CA LEU A 22 11.69 -12.51 1.94
C LEU A 22 12.66 -12.51 3.13
N THR A 23 12.48 -13.42 4.09
CA THR A 23 13.49 -13.67 5.14
C THR A 23 14.69 -14.48 4.62
N GLU A 24 14.54 -15.18 3.49
CA GLU A 24 15.54 -16.11 2.95
C GLU A 24 16.24 -15.56 1.69
N MET A 25 15.56 -14.73 0.90
CA MET A 25 16.07 -14.24 -0.38
C MET A 25 15.47 -12.88 -0.75
N PRO A 26 16.18 -12.07 -1.56
CA PRO A 26 15.62 -10.81 -2.03
C PRO A 26 14.43 -11.02 -2.96
N LEU A 27 13.54 -10.03 -3.01
CA LEU A 27 12.31 -10.09 -3.80
C LEU A 27 12.57 -10.41 -5.27
N SER A 28 13.64 -9.88 -5.91
CA SER A 28 13.96 -10.20 -7.30
C SER A 28 14.13 -11.70 -7.57
N LYS A 29 14.60 -12.47 -6.59
CA LYS A 29 14.86 -13.91 -6.71
C LYS A 29 13.64 -14.78 -6.43
N VAL A 30 12.60 -14.24 -5.79
CA VAL A 30 11.34 -14.94 -5.58
C VAL A 30 10.70 -15.27 -6.93
N ARG A 31 10.41 -16.56 -7.16
CA ARG A 31 9.65 -17.03 -8.32
C ARG A 31 8.23 -17.38 -7.90
N VAL A 32 7.23 -16.93 -8.66
CA VAL A 32 5.81 -17.23 -8.41
C VAL A 32 5.58 -18.74 -8.24
N VAL A 33 6.18 -19.58 -9.11
CA VAL A 33 6.06 -21.04 -9.00
C VAL A 33 6.54 -21.59 -7.66
N THR A 34 7.61 -21.03 -7.09
CA THR A 34 8.16 -21.45 -5.79
C THR A 34 7.28 -20.97 -4.65
N LEU A 35 6.74 -19.74 -4.75
CA LEU A 35 5.75 -19.23 -3.81
C LEU A 35 4.50 -20.10 -3.78
N CYS A 36 3.97 -20.47 -4.96
CA CYS A 36 2.81 -21.36 -5.08
C CYS A 36 3.07 -22.72 -4.42
N GLN A 37 4.23 -23.33 -4.68
CA GLN A 37 4.63 -24.60 -4.06
C GLN A 37 4.65 -24.50 -2.54
N ARG A 38 5.24 -23.43 -1.99
CA ARG A 38 5.30 -23.20 -0.54
C ARG A 38 3.90 -23.02 0.07
N CYS A 39 3.00 -22.34 -0.63
CA CYS A 39 1.64 -22.09 -0.17
C CYS A 39 0.66 -23.26 -0.46
N GLY A 40 1.11 -24.34 -1.11
CA GLY A 40 0.25 -25.46 -1.49
C GLY A 40 -0.79 -25.13 -2.56
N VAL A 41 -0.50 -24.16 -3.44
CA VAL A 41 -1.39 -23.73 -4.55
C VAL A 41 -0.72 -23.88 -5.91
N THR A 42 -1.47 -23.64 -6.98
CA THR A 42 -0.96 -23.69 -8.35
C THR A 42 -0.65 -22.29 -8.89
N PRO A 43 0.26 -22.13 -9.87
CA PRO A 43 0.49 -20.83 -10.51
C PRO A 43 -0.78 -20.21 -11.14
N PRO A 44 -1.67 -20.97 -11.83
CA PRO A 44 -2.96 -20.43 -12.25
C PRO A 44 -3.80 -19.88 -11.09
N THR A 45 -3.79 -20.54 -9.92
CA THR A 45 -4.46 -20.02 -8.71
C THR A 45 -3.83 -18.71 -8.25
N PHE A 46 -2.51 -18.57 -8.28
CA PHE A 46 -1.85 -17.29 -7.97
C PHE A 46 -2.29 -16.19 -8.92
N TYR A 47 -2.25 -16.44 -10.23
CA TYR A 47 -2.60 -15.45 -11.25
C TYR A 47 -4.08 -15.05 -11.28
N TYR A 48 -4.94 -15.82 -10.63
CA TYR A 48 -6.31 -15.41 -10.35
C TYR A 48 -6.38 -14.26 -9.32
N TYR A 49 -5.43 -14.20 -8.38
CA TYR A 49 -5.41 -13.21 -7.30
C TYR A 49 -4.44 -12.06 -7.51
N PHE A 50 -3.31 -12.32 -8.17
CA PHE A 50 -2.22 -11.37 -8.37
C PHE A 50 -1.54 -11.57 -9.73
N HIS A 51 -1.26 -10.48 -10.44
CA HIS A 51 -0.51 -10.44 -11.68
C HIS A 51 0.96 -10.84 -11.47
N ASP A 52 1.56 -10.41 -10.36
CA ASP A 52 2.95 -10.70 -10.01
C ASP A 52 3.20 -10.58 -8.49
N LYS A 53 4.44 -10.86 -8.08
CA LYS A 53 4.88 -10.77 -6.67
C LYS A 53 4.94 -9.35 -6.11
N TYR A 54 5.01 -8.33 -6.95
CA TYR A 54 5.03 -6.93 -6.53
C TYR A 54 3.63 -6.45 -6.16
N GLU A 55 2.61 -6.92 -6.88
CA GLU A 55 1.21 -6.67 -6.51
C GLU A 55 0.86 -7.28 -5.13
N VAL A 56 1.45 -8.43 -4.77
CA VAL A 56 1.28 -9.00 -3.42
C VAL A 56 1.77 -8.01 -2.36
N VAL A 57 2.94 -7.40 -2.55
CA VAL A 57 3.49 -6.40 -1.63
C VAL A 57 2.58 -5.17 -1.56
N ALA A 58 2.11 -4.68 -2.72
CA ALA A 58 1.21 -3.55 -2.78
C ALA A 58 -0.14 -3.87 -2.10
N TRP A 59 -0.63 -5.10 -2.20
CA TRP A 59 -1.86 -5.53 -1.54
C TRP A 59 -1.74 -5.52 -0.01
N VAL A 60 -0.59 -5.95 0.55
CA VAL A 60 -0.32 -5.82 1.99
C VAL A 60 -0.30 -4.34 2.40
N PHE A 61 0.33 -3.48 1.60
CA PHE A 61 0.35 -2.03 1.82
C PHE A 61 -1.06 -1.41 1.85
N MET A 62 -1.91 -1.79 0.89
CA MET A 62 -3.31 -1.35 0.86
C MET A 62 -4.06 -1.88 2.08
N GLY A 63 -3.85 -3.14 2.46
CA GLY A 63 -4.41 -3.75 3.66
C GLY A 63 -4.10 -2.93 4.92
N ASP A 64 -2.84 -2.62 5.16
CA ASP A 64 -2.38 -1.80 6.28
C ASP A 64 -3.00 -0.40 6.27
N PHE A 65 -3.04 0.23 5.08
CA PHE A 65 -3.70 1.51 4.89
C PHE A 65 -5.18 1.43 5.29
N THR A 66 -5.94 0.47 4.74
CA THR A 66 -7.38 0.34 5.02
C THR A 66 -7.69 0.05 6.49
N GLN A 67 -6.83 -0.71 7.17
CA GLN A 67 -6.99 -1.04 8.58
C GLN A 67 -7.02 0.21 9.44
N ALA A 68 -6.23 1.24 9.08
CA ALA A 68 -6.20 2.51 9.80
C ALA A 68 -7.54 3.28 9.73
N PHE A 69 -8.41 2.96 8.79
CA PHE A 69 -9.70 3.64 8.56
C PHE A 69 -10.92 2.73 8.82
N ALA A 70 -10.72 1.56 9.44
CA ALA A 70 -11.79 0.59 9.68
C ALA A 70 -12.90 1.10 10.63
N ASP A 71 -12.62 2.14 11.43
CA ASP A 71 -13.54 2.79 12.37
C ASP A 71 -14.51 3.79 11.69
N LYS A 72 -14.45 3.94 10.36
CA LYS A 72 -15.41 4.68 9.50
C LYS A 72 -15.61 6.16 9.85
N ALA A 73 -14.78 6.75 10.71
CA ALA A 73 -14.82 8.17 11.03
C ALA A 73 -13.82 8.95 10.14
N PRO A 74 -14.20 10.08 9.52
CA PRO A 74 -13.21 11.04 9.01
C PRO A 74 -12.45 11.63 10.23
N ALA A 75 -11.25 12.19 10.13
CA ALA A 75 -10.72 12.99 9.05
C ALA A 75 -9.27 12.61 8.79
N TYR A 76 -8.90 12.60 7.52
CA TYR A 76 -7.51 12.75 7.12
C TYR A 76 -6.85 13.84 7.99
N SER A 77 -5.89 13.42 8.82
CA SER A 77 -5.30 14.21 9.91
C SER A 77 -3.94 13.64 10.25
N VAL A 78 -3.10 14.43 10.93
CA VAL A 78 -1.79 13.96 11.43
C VAL A 78 -1.94 12.67 12.25
N THR A 79 -2.92 12.59 13.16
CA THR A 79 -3.18 11.40 13.97
C THR A 79 -3.50 10.18 13.12
N ARG A 80 -4.36 10.34 12.10
CA ARG A 80 -4.75 9.24 11.22
C ARG A 80 -3.60 8.78 10.33
N ILE A 81 -2.82 9.72 9.78
CA ILE A 81 -1.62 9.39 9.00
C ILE A 81 -0.61 8.65 9.87
N LYS A 82 -0.38 9.11 11.11
CA LYS A 82 0.49 8.43 12.06
C LYS A 82 0.01 7.02 12.38
N GLN A 83 -1.30 6.80 12.48
CA GLN A 83 -1.87 5.46 12.65
C GLN A 83 -1.57 4.56 11.45
N VAL A 84 -1.77 5.04 10.22
CA VAL A 84 -1.38 4.32 8.98
C VAL A 84 0.09 3.93 9.04
N LEU A 85 0.97 4.90 9.26
CA LEU A 85 2.42 4.66 9.32
C LEU A 85 2.81 3.68 10.44
N THR A 86 2.11 3.73 11.58
CA THR A 86 2.34 2.83 12.71
C THR A 86 1.87 1.41 12.43
N ILE A 87 0.78 1.22 11.67
CA ILE A 87 0.34 -0.11 11.22
C ILE A 87 1.36 -0.67 10.22
N MET A 88 1.75 0.11 9.21
CA MET A 88 2.75 -0.31 8.23
C MET A 88 4.10 -0.63 8.89
N ALA A 89 4.48 0.10 9.94
CA ALA A 89 5.68 -0.16 10.73
C ALA A 89 5.68 -1.54 11.41
N ARG A 90 4.52 -2.18 11.62
CA ARG A 90 4.45 -3.56 12.14
C ARG A 90 4.99 -4.58 11.13
N HIS A 91 4.88 -4.27 9.84
CA HIS A 91 5.45 -5.05 8.74
C HIS A 91 6.77 -4.45 8.23
N ARG A 92 7.53 -3.74 9.09
CA ARG A 92 8.76 -3.04 8.69
C ARG A 92 9.78 -3.96 8.01
N ASP A 93 10.01 -5.14 8.55
CA ASP A 93 11.01 -6.07 7.99
C ASP A 93 10.59 -6.59 6.61
N PHE A 94 9.30 -6.88 6.42
CA PHE A 94 8.72 -7.23 5.14
C PHE A 94 8.92 -6.12 4.10
N TYR A 95 8.51 -4.89 4.41
CA TYR A 95 8.68 -3.77 3.49
C TYR A 95 10.16 -3.46 3.23
N ARG A 96 11.02 -3.49 4.26
CA ARG A 96 12.46 -3.28 4.10
C ARG A 96 13.06 -4.32 3.14
N ALA A 97 12.68 -5.58 3.27
CA ALA A 97 13.12 -6.63 2.36
C ALA A 97 12.58 -6.45 0.94
N ALA A 98 11.30 -6.07 0.79
CA ALA A 98 10.68 -5.80 -0.51
C ALA A 98 11.31 -4.61 -1.25
N TYR A 99 11.73 -3.58 -0.52
CA TYR A 99 12.41 -2.39 -1.03
C TYR A 99 13.95 -2.45 -0.93
N ALA A 100 14.55 -3.61 -0.61
CA ALA A 100 16.00 -3.72 -0.41
C ALA A 100 16.80 -3.49 -1.71
N GLU A 101 16.22 -3.87 -2.85
CA GLU A 101 16.85 -3.69 -4.15
C GLU A 101 16.36 -2.39 -4.79
N ASN A 102 17.29 -1.53 -5.24
CA ASN A 102 17.01 -0.37 -6.07
C ASN A 102 16.67 -0.84 -7.50
N GLY A 103 15.56 -1.54 -7.65
CA GLY A 103 15.05 -2.02 -8.93
C GLY A 103 13.96 -1.12 -9.46
N GLN A 104 13.83 -1.05 -10.79
CA GLN A 104 12.62 -0.64 -11.53
C GLN A 104 11.42 -1.57 -11.23
N ASN A 105 11.19 -1.90 -9.95
CA ASN A 105 10.17 -2.84 -9.53
C ASN A 105 8.82 -2.14 -9.45
N ASP A 106 7.78 -2.84 -9.91
CA ASP A 106 6.46 -2.26 -10.15
C ASP A 106 5.62 -2.02 -8.88
N ILE A 107 6.18 -2.29 -7.68
CA ILE A 107 5.48 -2.05 -6.39
C ILE A 107 4.97 -0.61 -6.32
N ASN A 108 5.86 0.33 -6.66
CA ASN A 108 5.52 1.75 -6.65
C ASN A 108 4.39 2.06 -7.63
N SER A 109 4.33 1.42 -8.80
CA SER A 109 3.25 1.65 -9.77
C SER A 109 1.90 1.16 -9.25
N TYR A 110 1.84 -0.01 -8.62
CA TYR A 110 0.62 -0.49 -7.96
C TYR A 110 0.16 0.46 -6.84
N ILE A 111 1.10 0.94 -6.01
CA ILE A 111 0.81 1.93 -4.96
C ILE A 111 0.38 3.28 -5.55
N GLN A 112 1.01 3.72 -6.65
CA GLN A 112 0.63 4.96 -7.35
C GLN A 112 -0.78 4.86 -7.90
N ALA A 113 -1.13 3.76 -8.57
CA ALA A 113 -2.47 3.51 -9.08
C ALA A 113 -3.51 3.59 -7.96
N PHE A 114 -3.25 2.88 -6.85
CA PHE A 114 -4.11 2.94 -5.66
C PHE A 114 -4.28 4.37 -5.11
N ASN A 115 -3.19 5.13 -4.96
CA ASN A 115 -3.24 6.49 -4.42
C ASN A 115 -3.98 7.46 -5.35
N VAL A 116 -3.79 7.33 -6.67
CA VAL A 116 -4.50 8.13 -7.67
C VAL A 116 -5.99 7.80 -7.68
N ASP A 117 -6.36 6.52 -7.63
CA ASP A 117 -7.75 6.09 -7.59
C ASP A 117 -8.45 6.55 -6.31
N LEU A 118 -7.78 6.41 -5.16
CA LEU A 118 -8.26 6.95 -3.89
C LEU A 118 -8.50 8.47 -3.98
N ALA A 119 -7.54 9.22 -4.51
CA ALA A 119 -7.65 10.67 -4.67
C ALA A 119 -8.79 11.04 -5.62
N ALA A 120 -8.94 10.34 -6.74
CA ALA A 120 -10.01 10.57 -7.70
C ALA A 120 -11.39 10.30 -7.08
N ASN A 121 -11.53 9.22 -6.32
CA ASN A 121 -12.77 8.87 -5.62
C ASN A 121 -13.10 9.89 -4.52
N ALA A 122 -12.10 10.31 -3.74
CA ALA A 122 -12.27 11.36 -2.73
C ALA A 122 -12.70 12.70 -3.37
N CYS A 123 -12.05 13.11 -4.46
CA CYS A 123 -12.40 14.34 -5.18
C CYS A 123 -13.81 14.26 -5.74
N ARG A 124 -14.20 13.12 -6.35
CA ARG A 124 -15.55 12.89 -6.86
C ARG A 124 -16.61 13.01 -5.75
N ALA A 125 -16.36 12.39 -4.59
CA ALA A 125 -17.26 12.47 -3.45
C ALA A 125 -17.42 13.90 -2.90
N ALA A 126 -16.36 14.71 -2.97
CA ALA A 126 -16.35 16.11 -2.55
C ALA A 126 -16.81 17.09 -3.65
N GLY A 127 -17.18 16.62 -4.85
CA GLY A 127 -17.54 17.48 -5.99
C GLY A 127 -16.37 18.30 -6.56
N ILE A 128 -15.13 17.87 -6.30
CA ILE A 128 -13.91 18.51 -6.79
C ILE A 128 -13.53 17.86 -8.14
N PRO A 129 -13.36 18.64 -9.23
CA PRO A 129 -12.92 18.08 -10.50
C PRO A 129 -11.55 17.43 -10.37
N PHE A 130 -11.33 16.27 -10.97
CA PHE A 130 -10.04 15.57 -10.95
C PHE A 130 -9.42 15.59 -12.35
N ASP A 131 -8.75 16.68 -12.68
CA ASP A 131 -8.08 16.91 -13.95
C ASP A 131 -6.64 16.37 -13.96
N ASN A 132 -5.99 16.42 -15.12
CA ASN A 132 -4.60 15.96 -15.28
C ASN A 132 -3.62 16.67 -14.34
N GLN A 133 -3.82 17.97 -14.06
CA GLN A 133 -2.92 18.72 -13.19
C GLN A 133 -3.02 18.25 -11.74
N ARG A 134 -4.23 17.96 -11.25
CA ARG A 134 -4.46 17.38 -9.92
C ARG A 134 -3.95 15.95 -9.82
N GLN A 135 -4.12 15.15 -10.87
CA GLN A 135 -3.52 13.81 -10.93
C GLN A 135 -2.00 13.89 -10.80
N LEU A 136 -1.34 14.76 -11.58
CA LEU A 136 0.11 14.98 -11.47
C LEU A 136 0.52 15.44 -10.06
N ALA A 137 -0.25 16.30 -9.42
CA ALA A 137 0.01 16.74 -8.04
C ALA A 137 -0.08 15.59 -7.02
N VAL A 138 -1.06 14.69 -7.17
CA VAL A 138 -1.20 13.48 -6.35
C VAL A 138 0.00 12.55 -6.56
N THR A 139 0.35 12.29 -7.81
CA THR A 139 1.48 11.43 -8.17
C THR A 139 2.80 11.99 -7.62
N TYR A 140 3.06 13.29 -7.80
CA TYR A 140 4.25 13.95 -7.25
C TYR A 140 4.32 13.83 -5.72
N HIS A 141 3.21 14.15 -5.04
CA HIS A 141 3.13 14.03 -3.58
C HIS A 141 3.36 12.59 -3.12
N SER A 142 2.75 11.61 -3.78
CA SER A 142 2.89 10.20 -3.45
C SER A 142 4.33 9.70 -3.64
N TYR A 143 5.01 10.08 -4.73
CA TYR A 143 6.41 9.73 -4.92
C TYR A 143 7.31 10.29 -3.82
N GLY A 144 7.14 11.57 -3.47
CA GLY A 144 7.89 12.20 -2.39
C GLY A 144 7.67 11.49 -1.05
N MET A 145 6.41 11.21 -0.70
CA MET A 145 6.09 10.53 0.55
C MET A 145 6.58 9.08 0.60
N MET A 146 6.48 8.34 -0.50
CA MET A 146 7.00 6.97 -0.56
C MET A 146 8.53 6.93 -0.47
N GLY A 147 9.23 7.90 -1.07
CA GLY A 147 10.67 8.04 -0.91
C GLY A 147 11.08 8.20 0.55
N LEU A 148 10.45 9.15 1.26
CA LEU A 148 10.69 9.39 2.68
C LEU A 148 10.33 8.18 3.56
N PHE A 149 9.22 7.49 3.23
CA PHE A 149 8.82 6.29 3.97
C PHE A 149 9.83 5.14 3.78
N VAL A 150 10.35 4.94 2.56
CA VAL A 150 11.40 3.94 2.29
C VAL A 150 12.71 4.29 2.99
N GLU A 151 13.08 5.55 3.04
CA GLU A 151 14.25 6.03 3.79
C GLU A 151 14.12 5.72 5.30
N TRP A 152 12.92 5.92 5.88
CA TRP A 152 12.62 5.51 7.25
C TRP A 152 12.66 3.99 7.45
N LEU A 153 12.10 3.21 6.53
CA LEU A 153 12.13 1.75 6.58
C LEU A 153 13.56 1.22 6.65
N ARG A 154 14.47 1.81 5.87
CA ARG A 154 15.90 1.46 5.82
C ARG A 154 16.67 1.93 7.06
N GLY A 155 16.16 2.94 7.77
CA GLY A 155 16.86 3.54 8.91
C GLY A 155 17.91 4.57 8.49
N ASP A 156 17.90 5.00 7.24
CA ASP A 156 18.77 6.04 6.70
C ASP A 156 18.27 7.45 7.07
N GLY A 157 16.97 7.57 7.34
CA GLY A 157 16.30 8.83 7.65
C GLY A 157 16.49 9.28 9.10
N GLN A 158 16.75 10.57 9.28
CA GLN A 158 16.89 11.21 10.60
C GLN A 158 15.57 11.83 11.07
N PHE A 159 14.50 11.04 11.05
CA PHE A 159 13.14 11.49 11.41
C PHE A 159 12.28 10.34 11.93
N GLU A 160 11.30 10.68 12.77
CA GLU A 160 10.36 9.73 13.35
C GLU A 160 9.06 9.64 12.52
N LEU A 161 8.24 8.60 12.77
CA LEU A 161 6.93 8.47 12.13
C LEU A 161 6.01 9.68 12.39
N ASN A 162 6.20 10.35 13.52
CA ASN A 162 5.43 11.56 13.86
C ASN A 162 5.81 12.75 12.96
N ASP A 163 7.08 12.86 12.60
CA ASP A 163 7.58 13.91 11.71
C ASP A 163 7.06 13.66 10.30
N LEU A 164 7.13 12.41 9.81
CA LEU A 164 6.53 12.01 8.53
C LEU A 164 5.04 12.31 8.47
N ALA A 165 4.29 11.95 9.50
CA ALA A 165 2.85 12.19 9.53
C ALA A 165 2.50 13.68 9.48
N SER A 166 3.23 14.50 10.23
CA SER A 166 3.05 15.94 10.26
C SER A 166 3.43 16.57 8.93
N PHE A 167 4.57 16.16 8.36
CA PHE A 167 5.06 16.64 7.07
C PHE A 167 4.09 16.28 5.94
N GLN A 168 3.61 15.04 5.89
CA GLN A 168 2.63 14.59 4.91
C GLN A 168 1.36 15.43 4.96
N PHE A 169 0.80 15.63 6.15
CA PHE A 169 -0.41 16.41 6.32
C PHE A 169 -0.22 17.86 5.83
N GLN A 170 0.88 18.50 6.19
CA GLN A 170 1.19 19.89 5.82
C GLN A 170 1.42 20.07 4.31
N HIS A 171 2.00 19.08 3.64
CA HIS A 171 2.37 19.15 2.22
C HIS A 171 1.40 18.42 1.29
N THR A 172 0.30 17.91 1.82
CA THR A 172 -0.78 17.36 1.00
C THR A 172 -1.43 18.50 0.22
N PRO A 173 -1.60 18.38 -1.11
CA PRO A 173 -2.26 19.41 -1.91
C PRO A 173 -3.61 19.79 -1.31
N ALA A 174 -3.92 21.09 -1.23
CA ALA A 174 -5.08 21.58 -0.49
C ALA A 174 -6.40 20.94 -0.94
N PHE A 175 -6.58 20.75 -2.25
CA PHE A 175 -7.75 20.07 -2.83
C PHE A 175 -7.87 18.61 -2.35
N LEU A 176 -6.74 17.91 -2.25
CA LEU A 176 -6.68 16.52 -1.82
C LEU A 176 -6.94 16.41 -0.32
N SER A 177 -6.36 17.31 0.48
CA SER A 177 -6.62 17.37 1.92
C SER A 177 -8.11 17.62 2.19
N GLN A 178 -8.72 18.59 1.48
CA GLN A 178 -10.15 18.86 1.58
C GLN A 178 -10.99 17.62 1.20
N ALA A 179 -10.66 16.96 0.09
CA ALA A 179 -11.35 15.76 -0.37
C ALA A 179 -11.26 14.61 0.65
N LEU A 180 -10.06 14.29 1.13
CA LEU A 180 -9.82 13.17 2.05
C LEU A 180 -10.40 13.41 3.45
N GLN A 181 -10.51 14.67 3.90
CA GLN A 181 -11.17 15.01 5.17
C GLN A 181 -12.67 14.72 5.14
N GLN A 182 -13.30 14.79 3.97
CA GLN A 182 -14.73 14.55 3.77
C GLN A 182 -15.01 13.12 3.27
N TYR A 183 -13.97 12.38 2.87
CA TYR A 183 -14.11 11.06 2.29
C TYR A 183 -14.49 10.03 3.34
N ALA A 184 -15.63 9.37 3.13
CA ALA A 184 -16.06 8.24 3.93
C ALA A 184 -15.28 7.00 3.50
N PHE A 185 -14.15 6.74 4.16
CA PHE A 185 -13.37 5.52 3.94
C PHE A 185 -14.24 4.29 4.29
N SER A 186 -14.56 3.48 3.28
CA SER A 186 -15.20 2.18 3.48
C SER A 186 -14.25 1.07 3.05
N SER A 187 -14.10 0.07 3.92
CA SER A 187 -13.22 -1.09 3.67
C SER A 187 -13.68 -1.95 2.49
N GLN A 188 -14.93 -1.83 2.03
CA GLN A 188 -15.46 -2.49 0.84
C GLN A 188 -15.03 -1.84 -0.49
N GLN A 189 -14.59 -0.59 -0.48
CA GLN A 189 -14.18 0.14 -1.69
C GLN A 189 -12.67 0.07 -1.96
N LEU A 190 -11.87 -0.35 -0.98
CA LEU A 190 -10.41 -0.21 -1.00
C LEU A 190 -9.65 -1.53 -1.26
N LEU A 191 -10.34 -2.67 -1.27
CA LEU A 191 -9.72 -4.01 -1.40
C LEU A 191 -10.45 -4.93 -2.40
N GLN A 192 -11.18 -4.38 -3.38
CA GLN A 192 -11.76 -5.18 -4.46
C GLN A 192 -10.65 -5.75 -5.35
#